data_AF-A0A7X3ZCR3-F1
#
_entry.id   AF-A0A7X3ZCR3-F1
#
_cell.length_a   1.000
_cell.length_b   1.000
_cell.length_c   1.000
_cell.angle_alpha   90.00
_cell.angle_beta   90.00
_cell.angle_gamma   90.00
#
_symmetry.space_group_name_H-M   'P 1'
#
loop_
_entity.id
_entity.type
_entity.pdbx_description
1 polymer ?
#
loop_
_entity_poly.entity_id
_entity_poly.type
_entity_poly.pdbx_seq_one_letter_code
_entity_poly.pdbx_strand_id
1 'polypeptide(L)'
;AGGIMAFDDRRDIVDIARQAMAFFAEESCGKCFPCRIGTQRLTERLDGGGPADLATWRAEVEDIGDVMKSTSACGLGMAAPFITDSLLKYFPDQVAQRVCA
;
A
#
# COMPACT_ATOMS: atom_id res chain seq x y z
N ALA A 1 2.88 20.22 -1.71
CA ALA A 1 3.65 20.26 -2.98
C ALA A 1 2.70 19.88 -4.11
N GLY A 2 2.51 20.73 -5.12
CA GLY A 2 1.60 20.46 -6.26
C GLY A 2 2.21 19.53 -7.31
N GLY A 3 2.87 18.46 -6.88
CA GLY A 3 3.54 17.51 -7.78
C GLY A 3 2.53 16.56 -8.43
N ILE A 4 2.74 16.26 -9.72
CA ILE A 4 1.92 15.33 -10.49
C ILE A 4 2.87 14.30 -11.12
N MET A 5 2.59 13.02 -10.91
CA MET A 5 3.29 11.92 -11.58
C MET A 5 2.33 11.26 -12.57
N ALA A 6 2.78 11.08 -13.81
CA ALA A 6 2.01 10.44 -14.87
C ALA A 6 2.71 9.15 -15.30
N PHE A 7 1.95 8.06 -15.41
CA PHE A 7 2.41 6.75 -15.86
C PHE A 7 1.53 6.30 -17.02
N ASP A 8 2.14 5.63 -18.01
CA ASP A 8 1.43 5.02 -19.13
C ASP A 8 1.17 3.53 -18.87
N ASP A 9 0.57 2.86 -19.85
CA ASP A 9 0.19 1.45 -19.82
C ASP A 9 1.38 0.47 -19.93
N ARG A 10 2.60 0.98 -20.18
CA ARG A 10 3.82 0.15 -20.22
C ARG A 10 4.37 -0.14 -18.82
N ARG A 11 3.80 0.50 -17.78
CA ARG A 11 4.21 0.34 -16.39
C ARG A 11 3.17 -0.46 -15.62
N ASP A 12 3.65 -1.42 -14.82
CA ASP A 12 2.81 -2.12 -13.85
C ASP A 12 2.47 -1.18 -12.68
N ILE A 13 1.18 -0.85 -12.53
CA ILE A 13 0.72 0.07 -11.48
C ILE A 13 0.83 -0.53 -10.08
N VAL A 14 0.72 -1.86 -9.95
CA VAL A 14 0.90 -2.56 -8.68
C VAL A 14 2.37 -2.49 -8.28
N ASP A 15 3.30 -2.53 -9.23
CA ASP A 15 4.73 -2.39 -8.93
C ASP A 15 5.06 -0.95 -8.54
N ILE A 16 4.45 0.04 -9.20
CA ILE A 16 4.58 1.44 -8.80
C ILE A 16 4.07 1.65 -7.36
N ALA A 17 2.90 1.11 -7.01
CA ALA A 17 2.36 1.19 -5.67
C ALA A 17 3.28 0.52 -4.64
N ARG A 18 3.83 -0.65 -4.98
CA ARG A 18 4.81 -1.36 -4.15
C ARG A 18 6.09 -0.54 -3.93
N GLN A 19 6.64 0.06 -4.99
CA GLN A 19 7.82 0.93 -4.89
C GLN A 19 7.56 2.14 -3.98
N ALA A 20 6.38 2.76 -4.10
CA ALA A 20 5.99 3.87 -3.24
C ALA A 20 5.86 3.44 -1.77
N MET A 21 5.27 2.26 -1.51
CA MET A 21 5.14 1.74 -0.15
C MET A 21 6.49 1.34 0.46
N ALA A 22 7.37 0.74 -0.33
CA ALA A 22 8.73 0.40 0.09
C ALA A 22 9.53 1.67 0.47
N PHE A 23 9.39 2.74 -0.32
CA PHE A 23 9.95 4.04 0.03
C PHE A 23 9.43 4.57 1.36
N PHE A 24 8.10 4.50 1.62
CA PHE A 24 7.55 4.91 2.92
C PHE A 24 8.01 4.03 4.08
N ALA A 25 8.27 2.74 3.83
CA ALA A 25 8.83 1.84 4.83
C ALA A 25 10.26 2.22 5.19
N GLU A 26 11.08 2.62 4.22
CA GLU A 26 12.45 3.09 4.41
C GLU A 26 12.50 4.46 5.10
N GLU A 27 11.67 5.40 4.67
CA GLU A 27 11.61 6.78 5.19
C GLU A 27 10.79 6.92 6.49
N SER A 28 10.21 5.84 6.97
CA SER A 28 9.51 5.85 8.26
C SER A 28 10.50 6.18 9.38
N CYS A 29 10.25 7.28 10.10
CA CYS A 29 11.04 7.65 11.28
C CYS A 29 10.95 6.64 12.45
N GLY A 30 10.08 5.63 12.33
CA GLY A 30 9.99 4.50 13.26
C GLY A 30 9.25 4.77 14.57
N LYS A 31 8.77 5.99 14.80
CA LYS A 31 8.15 6.41 16.08
C LYS A 31 6.84 5.70 16.40
N CYS A 32 5.97 5.50 15.40
CA CYS A 32 4.67 4.85 15.60
C CYS A 32 4.67 3.47 14.94
N PHE A 33 4.29 2.45 15.72
CA PHE A 33 4.12 1.06 15.25
C PHE A 33 3.25 0.93 14.00
N PRO A 34 2.06 1.58 13.89
CA PRO A 34 1.24 1.48 12.69
C PRO A 34 1.99 1.90 11.42
N CYS A 35 2.72 3.01 11.45
CA CYS A 35 3.51 3.44 10.28
C CYS A 35 4.71 2.50 10.04
N ARG A 36 5.50 2.21 11.08
CA ARG A 36 6.75 1.44 10.96
C ARG A 36 6.52 0.02 10.45
N ILE A 37 5.48 -0.64 10.96
CA ILE A 37 5.17 -2.03 10.63
C ILE A 37 4.17 -2.08 9.48
N GLY A 38 3.17 -1.19 9.47
CA GLY A 38 2.12 -1.20 8.44
C GLY A 38 2.66 -0.97 7.02
N THR A 39 3.58 -0.01 6.83
CA THR A 39 4.24 0.20 5.52
C THR A 39 5.00 -1.04 5.05
N GLN A 40 5.71 -1.73 5.95
CA GLN A 40 6.38 -3.01 5.64
C GLN A 40 5.36 -4.09 5.26
N ARG A 41 4.29 -4.26 6.04
CA ARG A 41 3.24 -5.26 5.76
C ARG A 41 2.53 -5.00 4.44
N LEU A 42 2.18 -3.75 4.16
CA LEU A 42 1.57 -3.39 2.87
C LEU A 42 2.52 -3.63 1.69
N THR A 43 3.82 -3.41 1.88
CA THR A 43 4.84 -3.77 0.86
C THR A 43 4.86 -5.27 0.63
N GLU A 44 4.94 -6.09 1.70
CA GLU A 44 4.90 -7.56 1.61
C GLU A 44 3.63 -8.07 0.91
N ARG A 45 2.47 -7.44 1.16
CA ARG A 45 1.20 -7.79 0.51
C ARG A 45 1.25 -7.53 -1.00
N LEU A 46 1.89 -6.44 -1.42
CA LEU A 46 2.08 -6.10 -2.84
C LEU A 46 3.18 -6.93 -3.52
N ASP A 47 4.08 -7.54 -2.74
CA ASP A 47 5.08 -8.53 -3.19
C ASP A 47 4.51 -9.96 -3.33
N GLY A 48 3.19 -10.14 -3.17
CA GLY A 48 2.54 -11.46 -3.25
C GLY A 48 2.57 -12.25 -1.95
N GLY A 49 2.95 -11.62 -0.84
CA GLY A 49 2.78 -12.21 0.50
C GLY A 49 1.34 -12.08 1.02
N GLY A 50 1.02 -12.87 2.05
CA GLY A 50 -0.28 -12.82 2.72
C GLY A 50 -1.24 -13.93 2.29
N PRO A 51 -2.54 -13.76 2.56
CA PRO A 51 -3.57 -14.74 2.19
C PRO A 51 -3.67 -14.92 0.67
N ALA A 52 -3.83 -16.17 0.22
CA ALA A 52 -4.05 -16.48 -1.20
C ALA A 52 -5.47 -16.10 -1.68
N ASP A 53 -6.43 -16.05 -0.74
CA ASP A 53 -7.79 -15.58 -1.01
C ASP A 53 -7.82 -14.04 -1.10
N LEU A 54 -8.31 -13.53 -2.24
CA LEU A 54 -8.34 -12.09 -2.52
C LEU A 54 -9.21 -11.32 -1.53
N ALA A 55 -10.32 -11.90 -1.07
CA ALA A 55 -11.22 -11.21 -0.16
C ALA A 55 -10.57 -11.02 1.22
N THR A 56 -9.91 -12.05 1.73
CA THR A 56 -9.16 -12.00 2.99
C THR A 56 -7.95 -11.09 2.86
N TRP A 57 -7.18 -11.19 1.76
CA TRP A 57 -6.06 -10.29 1.49
C TRP A 57 -6.50 -8.83 1.46
N ARG A 58 -7.62 -8.53 0.79
CA ARG A 58 -8.18 -7.18 0.71
C ARG A 58 -8.58 -6.67 2.09
N ALA A 59 -9.29 -7.49 2.87
CA ALA A 59 -9.71 -7.11 4.22
C ALA A 59 -8.51 -6.79 5.11
N GLU A 60 -7.41 -7.56 5.02
CA GLU A 60 -6.18 -7.26 5.76
C GLU A 60 -5.53 -5.95 5.32
N VAL A 61 -5.44 -5.69 4.01
CA VAL A 61 -4.86 -4.45 3.47
C VAL A 61 -5.66 -3.23 3.92
N GLU A 62 -7.00 -3.32 3.86
CA GLU A 62 -7.91 -2.26 4.31
C GLU A 62 -7.79 -2.03 5.82
N ASP A 63 -7.76 -3.09 6.64
CA ASP A 63 -7.61 -2.99 8.10
C ASP A 63 -6.28 -2.33 8.50
N ILE A 64 -5.16 -2.77 7.91
CA ILE A 64 -3.84 -2.15 8.12
C ILE A 64 -3.91 -0.65 7.75
N GLY A 65 -4.52 -0.34 6.61
CA GLY A 65 -4.67 1.03 6.14
C GLY A 65 -5.47 1.91 7.10
N ASP A 66 -6.58 1.40 7.63
CA ASP A 66 -7.44 2.12 8.57
C ASP A 66 -6.76 2.38 9.92
N VAL A 67 -6.01 1.39 10.43
CA VAL A 67 -5.18 1.57 11.62
C VAL A 67 -4.09 2.62 11.37
N MET A 68 -3.41 2.57 10.21
CA MET A 68 -2.41 3.57 9.84
C MET A 68 -2.97 4.99 9.76
N LYS A 69 -4.13 5.16 9.11
CA LYS A 69 -4.83 6.46 8.99
C LYS A 69 -5.23 7.04 10.35
N SER A 70 -5.71 6.19 11.27
CA SER A 70 -6.28 6.65 12.54
C SER A 70 -5.25 6.80 13.67
N THR A 71 -4.12 6.10 13.62
CA THR A 71 -3.20 6.00 14.78
C THR A 71 -1.76 6.46 14.49
N SER A 72 -1.43 6.84 13.25
CA SER A 72 -0.11 7.37 12.92
C SER A 72 0.10 8.79 13.45
N ALA A 73 1.30 9.07 13.96
CA ALA A 73 1.61 10.34 14.62
C ALA A 73 1.89 11.51 13.67
N CYS A 74 2.04 11.28 12.36
CA CYS A 74 2.37 12.30 11.37
C CYS A 74 1.75 12.02 10.00
N GLY A 75 1.87 12.99 9.08
CA GLY A 75 1.30 12.93 7.74
C GLY A 75 1.79 11.76 6.89
N LEU A 76 3.03 11.29 7.07
CA LEU A 76 3.56 10.15 6.30
C LEU A 76 2.75 8.88 6.61
N GLY A 77 2.64 8.51 7.90
CA GLY A 77 1.92 7.30 8.28
C GLY A 77 0.42 7.37 7.99
N MET A 78 -0.17 8.56 8.08
CA MET A 78 -1.59 8.76 7.71
C MET A 78 -1.83 8.66 6.20
N ALA A 79 -0.90 9.14 5.37
CA ALA A 79 -1.08 9.24 3.92
C ALA A 79 -0.56 8.04 3.12
N ALA A 80 0.42 7.29 3.65
CA ALA A 80 0.94 6.08 3.00
C ALA A 80 -0.15 5.10 2.52
N PRO A 81 -1.18 4.75 3.32
CA PRO A 81 -2.23 3.82 2.89
C PRO A 81 -3.14 4.37 1.78
N PHE A 82 -3.10 5.66 1.46
CA PHE A 82 -3.85 6.19 0.30
C PHE A 82 -3.38 5.59 -1.02
N ILE A 83 -2.13 5.10 -1.09
CA ILE A 83 -1.60 4.39 -2.26
C ILE A 83 -2.37 3.07 -2.47
N THR A 84 -2.50 2.25 -1.44
CA THR A 84 -3.23 0.97 -1.52
C THR A 84 -4.73 1.18 -1.68
N ASP A 85 -5.31 2.17 -1.00
CA ASP A 85 -6.74 2.52 -1.14
C ASP A 85 -7.06 2.91 -2.59
N SER A 86 -6.21 3.74 -3.21
CA SER A 86 -6.38 4.17 -4.60
C SER A 86 -6.17 3.00 -5.57
N LEU A 87 -5.15 2.17 -5.33
CA LEU A 87 -4.88 0.98 -6.14
C LEU A 87 -6.08 0.04 -6.15
N LEU A 88 -6.63 -0.27 -4.97
CA LEU A 88 -7.79 -1.15 -4.80
C LEU A 88 -9.07 -0.60 -5.43
N LYS A 89 -9.22 0.72 -5.46
CA LYS A 89 -10.39 1.41 -6.02
C LYS A 89 -10.35 1.51 -7.54
N TYR A 90 -9.20 1.87 -8.11
CA TYR A 90 -9.08 2.22 -9.53
C TYR A 90 -8.51 1.09 -10.40
N PHE A 91 -7.76 0.15 -9.81
CA PHE A 91 -7.12 -0.96 -10.53
C PHE A 91 -7.40 -2.33 -9.89
N PRO A 92 -8.65 -2.66 -9.52
CA PRO A 92 -8.97 -3.92 -8.83
C PRO A 92 -8.58 -5.16 -9.65
N ASP A 93 -8.73 -5.11 -10.97
CA ASP A 93 -8.41 -6.24 -11.86
C ASP A 93 -6.91 -6.54 -11.90
N GLN A 94 -6.07 -5.50 -11.88
CA GLN A 94 -4.60 -5.67 -11.89
C GLN A 94 -4.11 -6.24 -10.55
N VAL A 95 -4.73 -5.83 -9.44
CA VAL A 95 -4.47 -6.42 -8.12
C VAL A 95 -4.85 -7.89 -8.11
N ALA A 96 -6.05 -8.24 -8.59
CA ALA A 96 -6.50 -9.63 -8.64
C ALA A 96 -5.57 -10.50 -9.50
N GLN A 97 -5.13 -10.00 -10.65
CA GLN A 97 -4.21 -10.72 -11.54
C GLN A 97 -2.84 -10.96 -10.92
N ARG A 98 -2.32 -10.03 -10.12
CA ARG A 98 -0.96 -10.14 -9.56
C ARG A 98 -0.90 -10.86 -8.21
N VAL A 99 -1.93 -10.67 -7.37
CA VAL A 99 -1.97 -11.24 -6.02
C VAL A 99 -2.52 -12.68 -6.03
N CYS A 100 -3.36 -13.05 -7.00
CA CYS A 100 -3.86 -14.42 -7.16
C CYS A 100 -3.06 -15.28 -8.16
N ALA A 101 -1.93 -14.78 -8.66
CA ALA A 101 -1.06 -15.51 -9.60
C ALA A 101 -0.11 -16.48 -8.88
#